data_AF-A0A842T2Z4-F1
#
_entry.id   AF-A0A842T2Z4-F1
#
_cell.length_a   1.000
_cell.length_b   1.000
_cell.length_c   1.000
_cell.angle_alpha   90.00
_cell.angle_beta   90.00
_cell.angle_gamma   90.00
#
_symmetry.space_group_name_H-M   'P 1'
#
loop_
_entity.id
_entity.type
_entity.pdbx_description
1 polymer ?
#
loop_
_entity_poly.entity_id
_entity_poly.type
_entity_poly.pdbx_seq_one_letter_code
_entity_poly.pdbx_strand_id
1 'polypeptide(L)'
;MRYYCNICKKDITKGEFLYSVEKFDIPLCIEHQDFLRKEQAQLVKESKEKLQKEGDEISNLSIEESEVLINKSAEESLKNDKDSTGKRIARKIGRGLVMSVKKVVWYSKKKIQIRKWKGSILRRMKKAQLKKLCFEKKLSIMKEVEKEDEKTGEIYYEELECTKKELVVRLKNRLKLESVISFAKRNHISISDIMADIEKTKAEWKARVRREKIKTEGNKTLLEVWNVIRDFKPLRQYNKEFHYQDTLAQFLKSKFPSTKIEVRRGSTRPDIVVRNIAIEIKGPTSHKDLMSIADKCMRYKQYFPHLICVLFNVNVSKQFYNDWLKGIENIYPDVEIIKL
;
A
#
# COMPACT_ATOMS: atom_id res chain seq x y z
N MET A 1 16.57 -14.28 33.50
CA MET A 1 15.23 -14.42 32.86
C MET A 1 15.19 -15.75 32.13
N ARG A 2 14.17 -16.58 32.35
CA ARG A 2 13.91 -17.79 31.55
C ARG A 2 12.88 -17.44 30.46
N TYR A 3 13.06 -18.00 29.26
CA TYR A 3 12.16 -17.82 28.13
C TYR A 3 11.51 -19.15 27.81
N TYR A 4 10.24 -19.15 27.39
CA TYR A 4 9.50 -20.38 27.13
C TYR A 4 8.84 -20.32 25.75
N CYS A 5 8.82 -21.44 25.05
CA CYS A 5 8.01 -21.59 23.86
C CYS A 5 6.53 -21.44 24.21
N ASN A 6 5.80 -20.61 23.47
CA ASN A 6 4.40 -20.35 23.76
C ASN A 6 3.49 -21.56 23.50
N ILE A 7 3.93 -22.50 22.65
CA ILE A 7 3.18 -23.69 22.25
C ILE A 7 3.45 -24.85 23.23
N CYS A 8 4.67 -25.38 23.27
CA CYS A 8 4.99 -26.57 24.07
C CYS A 8 5.52 -26.27 25.48
N LYS A 9 5.67 -25.00 25.85
CA LYS A 9 6.17 -24.56 27.17
C LYS A 9 7.60 -25.00 27.51
N LYS A 10 8.34 -25.64 26.59
CA LYS A 10 9.78 -25.93 26.74
C LYS A 10 10.57 -24.63 26.93
N ASP A 11 11.61 -24.66 27.78
CA ASP A 11 12.60 -23.59 27.89
C ASP A 11 13.23 -23.34 26.51
N ILE A 12 13.42 -22.07 26.14
CA ILE A 12 14.07 -21.64 24.90
C ILE A 12 15.20 -20.67 25.20
N THR A 13 16.18 -20.63 24.32
CA THR A 13 17.30 -19.70 24.42
C THR A 13 16.85 -18.26 24.16
N LYS A 14 17.62 -17.27 24.65
CA LYS A 14 17.39 -15.86 24.33
C LYS A 14 17.42 -15.60 22.81
N GLY A 15 18.28 -16.32 22.07
CA GLY A 15 18.36 -16.24 20.61
C GLY A 15 17.08 -16.71 19.93
N GLU A 16 16.56 -17.88 20.32
CA GLU A 16 15.28 -18.39 19.82
C GLU A 16 14.12 -17.45 20.16
N PHE A 17 14.10 -16.89 21.37
CA PHE A 17 13.10 -15.90 21.77
C PHE A 17 13.12 -14.66 20.87
N LEU A 18 14.29 -14.02 20.71
CA LEU A 18 14.41 -12.80 19.89
C LEU A 18 14.04 -13.07 18.43
N TYR A 19 14.57 -14.15 17.86
CA TYR A 19 14.28 -14.53 16.49
C TYR A 19 12.78 -14.83 16.30
N SER A 20 12.18 -15.59 17.20
CA SER A 20 10.78 -15.98 17.06
C SER A 20 9.81 -14.82 17.24
N VAL A 21 10.09 -13.90 18.18
CA VAL A 21 9.32 -12.67 18.33
C VAL A 21 9.47 -11.78 17.10
N GLU A 22 10.67 -11.65 16.53
CA GLU A 22 10.88 -10.83 15.33
C GLU A 22 10.20 -11.42 14.08
N LYS A 23 10.22 -12.75 13.90
CA LYS A 23 9.71 -13.41 12.68
C LYS A 23 8.27 -13.86 12.76
N PHE A 24 7.78 -14.20 13.94
CA PHE A 24 6.46 -14.81 14.14
C PHE A 24 5.59 -14.05 15.15
N ASP A 25 6.06 -12.95 15.73
CA ASP A 25 5.39 -12.17 16.78
C ASP A 25 5.06 -12.97 18.07
N ILE A 26 5.58 -14.20 18.21
CA ILE A 26 5.37 -15.06 19.39
C ILE A 26 6.65 -15.86 19.73
N PRO A 27 6.94 -16.10 21.03
CA PRO A 27 8.06 -16.93 21.45
C PRO A 27 7.89 -18.39 21.03
N LEU A 28 8.83 -18.95 20.26
CA LEU A 28 8.78 -20.33 19.74
C LEU A 28 10.14 -21.03 19.88
N CYS A 29 10.12 -22.33 20.20
CA CYS A 29 11.31 -23.17 20.06
C CYS A 29 11.59 -23.49 18.59
N ILE A 30 12.81 -23.94 18.29
CA ILE A 30 13.24 -24.23 16.91
C ILE A 30 12.31 -25.21 16.16
N GLU A 31 11.81 -26.25 16.84
CA GLU A 31 10.89 -27.25 16.27
C GLU A 31 9.62 -26.60 15.72
N HIS A 32 9.00 -25.69 16.49
CA HIS A 32 7.79 -24.99 16.08
C HIS A 32 8.07 -23.89 15.06
N GLN A 33 9.25 -23.27 15.08
CA GLN A 33 9.65 -22.32 14.04
C GLN A 33 9.76 -23.02 12.68
N ASP A 34 10.40 -24.20 12.63
CA ASP A 34 10.55 -24.97 11.40
C ASP A 34 9.23 -25.54 10.88
N PHE A 35 8.35 -25.98 11.79
CA PHE A 35 6.99 -26.35 11.41
C PHE A 35 6.27 -25.20 10.70
N LEU A 36 6.27 -23.99 11.29
CA LEU A 36 5.63 -22.82 10.68
C LEU A 36 6.28 -22.41 9.36
N ARG A 37 7.61 -22.55 9.22
CA ARG A 37 8.29 -22.27 7.94
C ARG A 37 7.84 -23.24 6.84
N LYS A 38 7.74 -24.53 7.15
CA LYS A 38 7.27 -25.55 6.20
C LYS A 38 5.83 -25.30 5.78
N GLU A 39 4.96 -25.00 6.75
CA GLU A 39 3.56 -24.66 6.49
C GLU A 39 3.43 -23.39 5.62
N GLN A 40 4.19 -22.32 5.94
CA GLN A 40 4.23 -21.10 5.11
C GLN A 40 4.75 -21.38 3.70
N ALA A 41 5.80 -22.19 3.55
CA ALA A 41 6.36 -22.54 2.26
C ALA A 41 5.36 -23.33 1.41
N GLN A 42 4.62 -24.25 2.03
CA GLN A 42 3.57 -25.03 1.39
C GLN A 42 2.41 -24.12 0.95
N LEU A 43 1.91 -23.25 1.83
CA LEU A 43 0.86 -22.28 1.47
C LEU A 43 1.28 -21.35 0.33
N VAL A 44 2.55 -20.93 0.29
CA VAL A 44 3.10 -20.12 -0.81
C VAL A 44 3.19 -20.94 -2.10
N LYS A 45 3.57 -22.21 -2.02
CA LYS A 45 3.62 -23.12 -3.17
C LYS A 45 2.22 -23.35 -3.74
N GLU A 46 1.25 -23.70 -2.90
CA GLU A 46 -0.16 -23.88 -3.27
C GLU A 46 -0.76 -22.58 -3.83
N SER A 47 -0.46 -21.43 -3.21
CA SER A 47 -0.90 -20.12 -3.73
C SER A 47 -0.28 -19.81 -5.09
N LYS A 48 0.99 -20.17 -5.34
CA LYS A 48 1.64 -19.98 -6.64
C LYS A 48 1.05 -20.89 -7.70
N GLU A 49 0.85 -22.17 -7.39
CA GLU A 49 0.23 -23.14 -8.30
C GLU A 49 -1.21 -22.74 -8.63
N LYS A 50 -1.97 -22.29 -7.62
CA LYS A 50 -3.32 -21.76 -7.80
C LYS A 50 -3.30 -20.47 -8.64
N LEU A 51 -2.43 -19.51 -8.35
CA LEU A 51 -2.28 -18.29 -9.17
C LEU A 51 -1.75 -18.55 -10.58
N GLN A 52 -1.07 -19.67 -10.81
CA GLN A 52 -0.60 -20.07 -12.14
C GLN A 52 -1.74 -20.68 -12.94
N LYS A 53 -2.49 -21.63 -12.35
CA LYS A 53 -3.73 -22.18 -12.94
C LYS A 53 -4.78 -21.09 -13.19
N GLU A 54 -5.02 -20.25 -12.18
CA GLU A 54 -5.89 -19.09 -12.29
C GLU A 54 -5.29 -18.02 -13.21
N GLY A 55 -3.97 -17.88 -13.35
CA GLY A 55 -3.37 -16.92 -14.28
C GLY A 55 -3.63 -17.27 -15.75
N ASP A 56 -3.70 -18.58 -16.04
CA ASP A 56 -4.09 -19.11 -17.34
C ASP A 56 -5.60 -18.92 -17.59
N GLU A 57 -6.46 -19.07 -16.56
CA GLU A 57 -7.92 -18.84 -16.64
C GLU A 57 -8.34 -17.34 -16.59
N ILE A 58 -7.69 -16.52 -15.75
CA ILE A 58 -7.95 -15.07 -15.53
C ILE A 58 -7.47 -14.23 -16.70
N SER A 59 -6.67 -14.78 -17.61
CA SER A 59 -6.43 -14.14 -18.92
C SER A 59 -7.74 -13.77 -19.65
N ASN A 60 -8.89 -14.32 -19.22
CA ASN A 60 -10.23 -14.06 -19.73
C ASN A 60 -11.22 -13.39 -18.74
N LEU A 61 -10.83 -13.03 -17.49
CA LEU A 61 -11.76 -12.48 -16.48
C LEU A 61 -11.44 -11.05 -16.04
N SER A 62 -12.45 -10.33 -15.56
CA SER A 62 -12.31 -8.96 -15.06
C SER A 62 -11.72 -8.91 -13.63
N ILE A 63 -11.24 -7.73 -13.24
CA ILE A 63 -10.56 -7.49 -11.96
C ILE A 63 -11.50 -7.67 -10.75
N GLU A 64 -12.79 -7.42 -10.92
CA GLU A 64 -13.79 -7.51 -9.84
C GLU A 64 -14.14 -8.97 -9.53
N GLU A 65 -14.22 -9.82 -10.55
CA GLU A 65 -14.55 -11.25 -10.43
C GLU A 65 -13.45 -12.03 -9.68
N SER A 66 -12.20 -11.66 -9.90
CA SER A 66 -11.04 -12.27 -9.25
C SER A 66 -10.93 -11.91 -7.76
N GLU A 67 -11.53 -10.80 -7.30
CA GLU A 67 -11.54 -10.41 -5.88
C GLU A 67 -12.61 -11.16 -5.06
N VAL A 68 -13.74 -11.50 -5.68
CA VAL A 68 -14.83 -12.27 -5.05
C VAL A 68 -14.40 -13.72 -4.77
N LEU A 69 -13.70 -14.35 -5.72
CA LEU A 69 -13.23 -15.74 -5.63
C LEU A 69 -12.21 -15.96 -4.49
N ILE A 70 -11.24 -15.05 -4.36
CA ILE A 70 -10.22 -15.13 -3.31
C ILE A 70 -10.83 -14.99 -1.91
N ASN A 71 -11.83 -14.12 -1.75
CA ASN A 71 -12.48 -13.91 -0.45
C ASN A 71 -13.38 -15.10 -0.06
N LYS A 72 -14.12 -15.70 -1.00
CA LYS A 72 -14.91 -16.91 -0.76
C LYS A 72 -14.05 -18.09 -0.30
N SER A 73 -12.94 -18.34 -1.00
CA SER A 73 -12.04 -19.47 -0.68
C SER A 73 -11.39 -19.34 0.70
N ALA A 74 -11.08 -18.12 1.14
CA ALA A 74 -10.53 -17.85 2.46
C ALA A 74 -11.58 -17.95 3.59
N GLU A 75 -12.86 -17.72 3.30
CA GLU A 75 -13.95 -17.85 4.27
C GLU A 75 -14.43 -19.30 4.44
N GLU A 76 -14.42 -20.10 3.38
CA GLU A 76 -14.79 -21.52 3.42
C GLU A 76 -13.79 -22.36 4.23
N SER A 77 -12.50 -22.07 4.09
CA SER A 77 -11.43 -22.73 4.86
C SER A 77 -11.46 -22.42 6.37
N LEU A 78 -12.24 -21.43 6.82
CA LEU A 78 -12.42 -21.08 8.23
C LEU A 78 -13.67 -21.68 8.88
N LYS A 79 -14.60 -22.25 8.10
CA LYS A 79 -15.91 -22.73 8.61
C LYS A 79 -15.92 -24.18 9.09
N ASN A 80 -14.96 -25.00 8.66
CA ASN A 80 -14.86 -26.40 9.07
C ASN A 80 -13.86 -26.53 10.23
N ASP A 81 -14.34 -26.51 11.50
CA ASP A 81 -13.77 -27.27 12.64
C ASP A 81 -14.33 -26.80 14.00
N LYS A 82 -14.79 -27.72 14.86
CA LYS A 82 -15.34 -27.48 16.22
C LYS A 82 -14.37 -28.00 17.31
N ASP A 83 -13.72 -27.08 18.03
CA ASP A 83 -13.78 -26.87 19.50
C ASP A 83 -12.72 -27.60 20.35
N SER A 84 -11.62 -26.89 20.64
CA SER A 84 -10.61 -27.25 21.66
C SER A 84 -9.76 -26.03 22.05
N THR A 85 -9.00 -26.12 23.15
CA THR A 85 -7.99 -25.11 23.56
C THR A 85 -6.94 -24.88 22.47
N GLY A 86 -6.66 -25.91 21.67
CA GLY A 86 -5.89 -25.82 20.43
C GLY A 86 -6.47 -24.83 19.42
N LYS A 87 -7.79 -24.57 19.42
CA LYS A 87 -8.48 -23.60 18.56
C LYS A 87 -8.22 -22.14 18.96
N ARG A 88 -7.96 -21.82 20.23
CA ARG A 88 -7.54 -20.46 20.61
C ARG A 88 -6.12 -20.18 20.12
N ILE A 89 -5.25 -21.18 20.20
CA ILE A 89 -3.88 -21.12 19.69
C ILE A 89 -3.89 -21.12 18.17
N ALA A 90 -4.60 -22.02 17.50
CA ALA A 90 -4.80 -22.07 16.06
C ALA A 90 -5.57 -20.86 15.50
N ARG A 91 -6.49 -20.23 16.24
CA ARG A 91 -7.10 -18.95 15.83
C ARG A 91 -6.11 -17.79 15.97
N LYS A 92 -5.22 -17.78 16.97
CA LYS A 92 -4.18 -16.75 17.10
C LYS A 92 -3.06 -16.94 16.06
N ILE A 93 -2.55 -18.17 15.92
CA ILE A 93 -1.56 -18.58 14.92
C ILE A 93 -2.14 -18.44 13.52
N GLY A 94 -3.37 -18.92 13.28
CA GLY A 94 -4.08 -18.80 12.02
C GLY A 94 -4.41 -17.35 11.65
N ARG A 95 -4.76 -16.48 12.61
CA ARG A 95 -4.88 -15.03 12.33
C ARG A 95 -3.53 -14.42 11.95
N GLY A 96 -2.44 -14.82 12.62
CA GLY A 96 -1.08 -14.41 12.26
C GLY A 96 -0.70 -14.86 10.83
N LEU A 97 -0.94 -16.12 10.50
CA LEU A 97 -0.71 -16.70 9.17
C LEU A 97 -1.57 -16.03 8.09
N VAL A 98 -2.87 -15.80 8.33
CA VAL A 98 -3.77 -15.11 7.40
C VAL A 98 -3.33 -13.67 7.16
N MET A 99 -2.87 -12.95 8.19
CA MET A 99 -2.33 -11.59 8.03
C MET A 99 -1.04 -11.59 7.21
N SER A 100 -0.17 -12.59 7.42
CA SER A 100 1.05 -12.78 6.62
C SER A 100 0.75 -13.09 5.17
N VAL A 101 -0.22 -13.99 4.89
CA VAL A 101 -0.67 -14.31 3.52
C VAL A 101 -1.28 -13.09 2.84
N LYS A 102 -2.15 -12.31 3.51
CA LYS A 102 -2.72 -11.07 2.96
C LYS A 102 -1.64 -10.05 2.59
N LYS A 103 -0.62 -9.88 3.43
CA LYS A 103 0.53 -9.02 3.14
C LYS A 103 1.31 -9.50 1.91
N VAL A 104 1.58 -10.80 1.81
CA VAL A 104 2.28 -11.41 0.66
C VAL A 104 1.49 -11.23 -0.63
N VAL A 105 0.18 -11.51 -0.61
CA VAL A 105 -0.71 -11.31 -1.78
C VAL A 105 -0.72 -9.84 -2.20
N TRP A 106 -0.84 -8.91 -1.25
CA TRP A 106 -0.82 -7.47 -1.56
C TRP A 106 0.52 -7.03 -2.16
N TYR A 107 1.65 -7.49 -1.61
CA TYR A 107 2.98 -7.20 -2.16
C TYR A 107 3.14 -7.76 -3.58
N SER A 108 2.65 -8.96 -3.84
CA SER A 108 2.62 -9.57 -5.16
C SER A 108 1.78 -8.74 -6.15
N LYS A 109 0.55 -8.35 -5.78
CA LYS A 109 -0.30 -7.46 -6.59
C LYS A 109 0.40 -6.14 -6.92
N LYS A 110 1.04 -5.51 -5.92
CA LYS A 110 1.84 -4.28 -6.10
C LYS A 110 3.00 -4.47 -7.07
N LYS A 111 3.73 -5.58 -6.97
CA LYS A 111 4.85 -5.92 -7.88
C LYS A 111 4.36 -6.14 -9.31
N ILE A 112 3.23 -6.83 -9.49
CA ILE A 112 2.59 -7.06 -10.80
C ILE A 112 2.18 -5.74 -11.42
N GLN A 113 1.47 -4.88 -10.69
CA GLN A 113 1.03 -3.57 -11.19
C GLN A 113 2.23 -2.68 -11.59
N ILE A 114 3.30 -2.66 -10.79
CA ILE A 114 4.54 -1.97 -11.14
C ILE A 114 5.16 -2.50 -12.44
N ARG A 115 5.12 -3.82 -12.67
CA ARG A 115 5.58 -4.41 -13.93
C ARG A 115 4.67 -4.05 -15.10
N LYS A 116 3.35 -3.95 -14.90
CA LYS A 116 2.39 -3.49 -15.90
C LYS A 116 2.70 -2.06 -16.35
N TRP A 117 2.90 -1.13 -15.40
CA TRP A 117 3.30 0.25 -15.71
C TRP A 117 4.63 0.32 -16.45
N LYS A 118 5.67 -0.39 -15.98
CA LYS A 118 6.96 -0.47 -16.68
C LYS A 118 6.78 -0.94 -18.12
N GLY A 119 6.03 -2.03 -18.33
CA GLY A 119 5.76 -2.56 -19.67
C GLY A 119 5.02 -1.56 -20.56
N SER A 120 4.00 -0.88 -20.05
CA SER A 120 3.25 0.13 -20.79
C SER A 120 4.11 1.32 -21.20
N ILE A 121 4.97 1.83 -20.32
CA ILE A 121 5.91 2.92 -20.65
C ILE A 121 6.93 2.46 -21.69
N LEU A 122 7.58 1.30 -21.47
CA LEU A 122 8.62 0.77 -22.36
C LEU A 122 8.10 0.45 -23.77
N ARG A 123 6.86 -0.03 -23.91
CA ARG A 123 6.26 -0.31 -25.22
C ARG A 123 6.09 0.93 -26.11
N ARG A 124 5.92 2.10 -25.50
CA ARG A 124 5.84 3.39 -26.21
C ARG A 124 7.17 3.87 -26.77
N MET A 125 8.28 3.30 -26.30
CA MET A 125 9.61 3.67 -26.79
C MET A 125 9.91 3.03 -28.15
N LYS A 126 10.67 3.73 -29.00
CA LYS A 126 11.27 3.19 -30.22
C LYS A 126 12.41 2.20 -29.87
N LYS A 127 12.75 1.25 -30.76
CA LYS A 127 13.84 0.28 -30.51
C LYS A 127 15.17 0.98 -30.17
N ALA A 128 15.51 2.06 -30.88
CA ALA A 128 16.70 2.87 -30.61
C ALA A 128 16.71 3.47 -29.19
N GLN A 129 15.57 3.97 -28.70
CA GLN A 129 15.46 4.50 -27.33
C GLN A 129 15.64 3.39 -26.29
N LEU A 130 15.12 2.18 -26.55
CA LEU A 130 15.33 1.03 -25.66
C LEU A 130 16.81 0.60 -25.63
N LYS A 131 17.50 0.57 -26.78
CA LYS A 131 18.95 0.29 -26.85
C LYS A 131 19.74 1.33 -26.05
N LYS A 132 19.42 2.63 -26.22
CA LYS A 132 20.02 3.72 -25.43
C LYS A 132 19.81 3.52 -23.93
N LEU A 133 18.61 3.16 -23.51
CA LEU A 133 18.32 2.85 -22.11
C LEU A 133 19.07 1.60 -21.60
N CYS A 134 19.21 0.55 -22.42
CA CYS A 134 20.03 -0.61 -22.09
C CYS A 134 21.50 -0.20 -21.87
N PHE A 135 22.06 0.60 -22.76
CA PHE A 135 23.42 1.12 -22.66
C PHE A 135 23.63 1.95 -21.39
N GLU A 136 22.75 2.93 -21.11
CA GLU A 136 22.79 3.73 -19.87
C GLU A 136 22.72 2.89 -18.59
N LYS A 137 22.15 1.68 -18.67
CA LYS A 137 21.98 0.76 -17.55
C LYS A 137 22.92 -0.44 -17.58
N LYS A 138 23.92 -0.43 -18.48
CA LYS A 138 24.89 -1.51 -18.66
C LYS A 138 24.21 -2.89 -18.83
N LEU A 139 23.15 -2.92 -19.62
CA LEU A 139 22.41 -4.14 -19.97
C LEU A 139 22.76 -4.55 -21.40
N SER A 140 23.07 -5.83 -21.60
CA SER A 140 23.30 -6.38 -22.94
C SER A 140 22.07 -6.22 -23.83
N ILE A 141 22.31 -5.91 -25.10
CA ILE A 141 21.31 -5.89 -26.18
C ILE A 141 21.36 -7.17 -27.03
N MET A 142 22.34 -8.05 -26.78
CA MET A 142 22.50 -9.33 -27.46
C MET A 142 21.80 -10.44 -26.66
N LYS A 143 21.50 -11.55 -27.34
CA LYS A 143 21.09 -12.81 -26.74
C LYS A 143 21.86 -13.93 -27.45
N GLU A 144 22.25 -14.94 -26.71
CA GLU A 144 22.77 -16.17 -27.29
C GLU A 144 21.57 -17.03 -27.71
N VAL A 145 21.62 -17.56 -28.92
CA VAL A 145 20.65 -18.53 -29.43
C VAL A 145 21.42 -19.76 -29.85
N GLU A 146 21.01 -20.90 -29.30
CA GLU A 146 21.49 -22.21 -29.68
C GLU A 146 20.97 -22.53 -31.08
N LYS A 147 21.88 -22.92 -31.97
CA LYS A 147 21.60 -23.37 -33.32
C LYS A 147 22.25 -24.73 -33.53
N GLU A 148 21.56 -25.58 -34.26
CA GLU A 148 22.07 -26.87 -34.70
C GLU A 148 22.37 -26.76 -36.19
N ASP A 149 23.57 -27.19 -36.59
CA ASP A 149 23.93 -27.28 -38.00
C ASP A 149 23.17 -28.46 -38.65
N GLU A 150 22.37 -28.18 -39.68
CA GLU A 150 21.53 -29.18 -40.34
C GLU A 150 22.33 -30.35 -40.97
N LYS A 151 23.61 -30.16 -41.27
CA LYS A 151 24.45 -31.18 -41.92
C LYS A 151 25.22 -32.02 -40.92
N THR A 152 25.77 -31.39 -39.89
CA THR A 152 26.66 -32.07 -38.94
C THR A 152 25.95 -32.49 -37.66
N GLY A 153 24.81 -31.87 -37.34
CA GLY A 153 24.16 -32.00 -36.03
C GLY A 153 24.94 -31.32 -34.89
N GLU A 154 25.98 -30.53 -35.20
CA GLU A 154 26.75 -29.82 -34.19
C GLU A 154 25.97 -28.61 -33.66
N ILE A 155 25.95 -28.47 -32.33
CA ILE A 155 25.31 -27.35 -31.63
C ILE A 155 26.32 -26.21 -31.46
N TYR A 156 25.95 -25.01 -31.91
CA TYR A 156 26.72 -23.79 -31.70
C TYR A 156 25.84 -22.65 -31.17
N TYR A 157 26.48 -21.65 -30.58
CA TYR A 157 25.80 -20.47 -30.03
C TYR A 157 26.05 -19.27 -30.92
N GLU A 158 24.98 -18.62 -31.38
CA GLU A 158 25.04 -17.38 -32.14
C GLU A 158 24.56 -16.21 -31.28
N GLU A 159 25.33 -15.12 -31.24
CA GLU A 159 24.88 -13.88 -30.63
C GLU A 159 23.98 -13.08 -31.58
N LEU A 160 22.70 -13.00 -31.24
CA LEU A 160 21.71 -12.25 -32.00
C LEU A 160 21.28 -10.99 -31.26
N GLU A 161 21.04 -9.91 -32.00
CA GLU A 161 20.47 -8.70 -31.41
C GLU A 161 19.02 -8.94 -30.94
N CYS A 162 18.71 -8.51 -29.72
CA CYS A 162 17.36 -8.60 -29.18
C CYS A 162 16.35 -7.77 -29.98
N THR A 163 15.19 -8.38 -30.21
CA THR A 163 13.99 -7.73 -30.73
C THR A 163 13.47 -6.66 -29.78
N LYS A 164 12.60 -5.75 -30.27
CA LYS A 164 11.94 -4.74 -29.41
C LYS A 164 11.21 -5.39 -28.24
N LYS A 165 10.49 -6.49 -28.47
CA LYS A 165 9.73 -7.21 -27.44
C LYS A 165 10.66 -7.76 -26.35
N GLU A 166 11.78 -8.37 -26.73
CA GLU A 166 12.78 -8.91 -25.80
C GLU A 166 13.44 -7.81 -24.96
N LEU A 167 13.81 -6.68 -25.57
CA LEU A 167 14.35 -5.53 -24.85
C LEU A 167 13.34 -5.00 -23.81
N VAL A 168 12.05 -4.90 -24.16
CA VAL A 168 11.00 -4.50 -23.22
C VAL A 168 10.92 -5.48 -22.05
N VAL A 169 10.93 -6.79 -22.29
CA VAL A 169 10.87 -7.80 -21.23
C VAL A 169 12.10 -7.70 -20.31
N ARG A 170 13.29 -7.60 -20.89
CA ARG A 170 14.56 -7.48 -20.17
C ARG A 170 14.58 -6.24 -19.27
N LEU A 171 14.24 -5.07 -19.83
CA LEU A 171 14.18 -3.80 -19.09
C LEU A 171 13.08 -3.79 -18.01
N LYS A 172 11.89 -4.32 -18.32
CA LYS A 172 10.77 -4.45 -17.37
C LYS A 172 11.18 -5.23 -16.11
N ASN A 173 12.01 -6.25 -16.26
CA ASN A 173 12.40 -7.14 -15.18
C ASN A 173 13.57 -6.57 -14.36
N ARG A 174 14.52 -5.88 -15.00
CA ARG A 174 15.74 -5.39 -14.34
C ARG A 174 15.67 -3.96 -13.80
N LEU A 175 14.85 -3.09 -14.39
CA LEU A 175 14.82 -1.68 -13.99
C LEU A 175 13.78 -1.36 -12.92
N LYS A 176 14.10 -0.37 -12.08
CA LYS A 176 13.14 0.31 -11.18
C LYS A 176 12.19 1.19 -12.00
N LEU A 177 10.95 1.36 -11.53
CA LEU A 177 9.93 2.14 -12.23
C LEU A 177 10.35 3.60 -12.41
N GLU A 178 10.97 4.19 -11.40
CA GLU A 178 11.44 5.57 -11.36
C GLU A 178 12.50 5.84 -12.43
N SER A 179 13.40 4.88 -12.67
CA SER A 179 14.40 4.97 -13.73
C SER A 179 13.77 4.98 -15.12
N VAL A 180 12.72 4.17 -15.33
CA VAL A 180 11.99 4.13 -16.60
C VAL A 180 11.22 5.44 -16.83
N ILE A 181 10.57 5.98 -15.78
CA ILE A 181 9.86 7.27 -15.84
C ILE A 181 10.83 8.42 -16.14
N SER A 182 11.96 8.49 -15.44
CA SER A 182 12.97 9.54 -15.64
C SER A 182 13.52 9.52 -17.07
N PHE A 183 13.82 8.34 -17.60
CA PHE A 183 14.25 8.19 -18.99
C PHE A 183 13.16 8.63 -19.98
N ALA A 184 11.91 8.22 -19.75
CA ALA A 184 10.78 8.62 -20.59
C ALA A 184 10.61 10.15 -20.63
N LYS A 185 10.70 10.83 -19.49
CA LYS A 185 10.62 12.29 -19.40
C LYS A 185 11.75 12.99 -20.15
N ARG A 186 13.01 12.56 -19.95
CA ARG A 186 14.19 13.14 -20.63
C ARG A 186 14.16 12.96 -22.15
N ASN A 187 13.46 11.95 -22.65
CA ASN A 187 13.31 11.69 -24.08
C ASN A 187 11.92 12.07 -24.61
N HIS A 188 11.17 12.91 -23.88
CA HIS A 188 9.86 13.45 -24.28
C HIS A 188 8.83 12.38 -24.71
N ILE A 189 8.84 11.21 -24.08
CA ILE A 189 7.87 10.14 -24.33
C ILE A 189 6.59 10.45 -23.54
N SER A 190 5.45 10.54 -24.23
CA SER A 190 4.15 10.79 -23.58
C SER A 190 3.76 9.63 -22.66
N ILE A 191 3.64 9.93 -21.37
CA ILE A 191 3.29 8.99 -20.29
C ILE A 191 2.30 9.61 -19.28
N SER A 192 1.62 10.70 -19.62
CA SER A 192 0.76 11.46 -18.70
C SER A 192 -0.38 10.62 -18.13
N ASP A 193 -1.04 9.84 -18.96
CA ASP A 193 -2.10 8.88 -18.59
C ASP A 193 -1.59 7.79 -17.64
N ILE A 194 -0.41 7.22 -17.91
CA ILE A 194 0.21 6.22 -17.03
C ILE A 194 0.60 6.85 -15.68
N MET A 195 1.08 8.10 -15.70
CA MET A 195 1.41 8.83 -14.47
C MET A 195 0.17 9.10 -13.61
N ALA A 196 -0.96 9.44 -14.23
CA ALA A 196 -2.23 9.61 -13.50
C ALA A 196 -2.68 8.29 -12.82
N ASP A 197 -2.58 7.16 -13.53
CA ASP A 197 -2.90 5.84 -12.98
C ASP A 197 -1.96 5.43 -11.83
N ILE A 198 -0.65 5.71 -11.97
CA ILE A 198 0.34 5.51 -10.90
C ILE A 198 -0.02 6.31 -9.65
N GLU A 199 -0.38 7.57 -9.81
CA GLU A 199 -0.71 8.47 -8.69
C GLU A 199 -2.00 8.03 -7.98
N LYS A 200 -3.05 7.71 -8.75
CA LYS A 200 -4.31 7.17 -8.22
C LYS A 200 -4.08 5.89 -7.42
N THR A 201 -3.40 4.91 -8.03
CA THR A 201 -3.15 3.61 -7.39
C THR A 201 -2.25 3.75 -6.14
N LYS A 202 -1.22 4.61 -6.18
CA LYS A 202 -0.39 4.89 -5.00
C LYS A 202 -1.20 5.52 -3.87
N ALA A 203 -2.14 6.41 -4.18
CA ALA A 203 -3.04 7.00 -3.19
C ALA A 203 -3.98 5.96 -2.57
N GLU A 204 -4.53 5.05 -3.37
CA GLU A 204 -5.35 3.93 -2.89
C GLU A 204 -4.57 2.98 -1.99
N TRP A 205 -3.33 2.63 -2.37
CA TRP A 205 -2.45 1.82 -1.53
C TRP A 205 -2.12 2.49 -0.20
N LYS A 206 -1.79 3.79 -0.20
CA LYS A 206 -1.58 4.56 1.03
C LYS A 206 -2.83 4.56 1.91
N ALA A 207 -4.00 4.81 1.32
CA ALA A 207 -5.27 4.76 2.02
C ALA A 207 -5.53 3.38 2.63
N ARG A 208 -5.26 2.29 1.91
CA ARG A 208 -5.40 0.93 2.43
C ARG A 208 -4.50 0.66 3.64
N VAL A 209 -3.21 0.99 3.53
CA VAL A 209 -2.25 0.81 4.63
C VAL A 209 -2.69 1.61 5.86
N ARG A 210 -3.15 2.86 5.68
CA ARG A 210 -3.70 3.65 6.80
C ARG A 210 -4.95 3.03 7.40
N ARG A 211 -5.91 2.57 6.59
CA ARG A 211 -7.10 1.87 7.08
C ARG A 211 -6.73 0.62 7.91
N GLU A 212 -5.73 -0.14 7.48
CA GLU A 212 -5.23 -1.30 8.22
C GLU A 212 -4.52 -0.89 9.52
N LYS A 213 -3.74 0.20 9.52
CA LYS A 213 -3.13 0.79 10.72
C LYS A 213 -4.20 1.19 11.75
N ILE A 214 -5.19 1.98 11.34
CA ILE A 214 -6.29 2.43 12.22
C ILE A 214 -7.11 1.26 12.77
N LYS A 215 -7.35 0.21 11.95
CA LYS A 215 -8.03 -1.02 12.41
C LYS A 215 -7.22 -1.75 13.48
N THR A 216 -5.90 -1.83 13.31
CA THR A 216 -5.00 -2.53 14.25
C THR A 216 -4.90 -1.79 15.57
N GLU A 217 -4.91 -0.45 15.52
CA GLU A 217 -4.91 0.44 16.70
C GLU A 217 -6.28 0.50 17.41
N GLY A 218 -7.28 -0.29 16.96
CA GLY A 218 -8.58 -0.42 17.60
C GLY A 218 -9.50 0.80 17.43
N ASN A 219 -9.16 1.74 16.56
CA ASN A 219 -9.86 3.03 16.49
C ASN A 219 -10.97 3.06 15.43
N LYS A 220 -11.96 2.18 15.59
CA LYS A 220 -13.09 2.04 14.66
C LYS A 220 -13.77 3.38 14.36
N THR A 221 -13.95 4.22 15.38
CA THR A 221 -14.56 5.56 15.24
C THR A 221 -13.75 6.48 14.32
N LEU A 222 -12.42 6.53 14.47
CA LEU A 222 -11.56 7.36 13.62
C LEU A 222 -11.70 6.96 12.15
N LEU A 223 -11.69 5.66 11.89
CA LEU A 223 -11.84 5.13 10.53
C LEU A 223 -13.20 5.49 9.92
N GLU A 224 -14.28 5.37 10.69
CA GLU A 224 -15.63 5.74 10.25
C GLU A 224 -15.71 7.23 9.89
N VAL A 225 -15.23 8.12 10.76
CA VAL A 225 -15.21 9.57 10.51
C VAL A 225 -14.35 9.89 9.28
N TRP A 226 -13.16 9.29 9.18
CA TRP A 226 -12.26 9.48 8.05
C TRP A 226 -12.90 9.08 6.71
N ASN A 227 -13.57 7.92 6.65
CA ASN A 227 -14.25 7.47 5.43
C ASN A 227 -15.38 8.44 5.04
N VAL A 228 -16.21 8.85 6.00
CA VAL A 228 -17.30 9.80 5.76
C VAL A 228 -16.77 11.13 5.20
N ILE A 229 -15.69 11.67 5.77
CA ILE A 229 -15.07 12.91 5.25
C ILE A 229 -14.55 12.72 3.82
N ARG A 230 -13.97 11.56 3.48
CA ARG A 230 -13.49 11.30 2.11
C ARG A 230 -14.59 11.23 1.08
N ASP A 231 -15.78 10.79 1.48
CA ASP A 231 -16.95 10.71 0.60
C ASP A 231 -17.68 12.05 0.48
N PHE A 232 -17.34 13.03 1.33
CA PHE A 232 -17.90 14.36 1.27
C PHE A 232 -17.50 15.08 -0.02
N LYS A 233 -18.52 15.56 -0.75
CA LYS A 233 -18.35 16.40 -1.93
C LYS A 233 -19.06 17.73 -1.67
N PRO A 234 -18.33 18.85 -1.52
CA PRO A 234 -18.97 20.14 -1.32
C PRO A 234 -19.80 20.48 -2.57
N LEU A 235 -20.99 21.05 -2.37
CA LEU A 235 -21.93 21.39 -3.47
C LEU A 235 -21.31 22.35 -4.49
N ARG A 236 -20.43 23.24 -4.02
CA ARG A 236 -19.66 24.17 -4.85
C ARG A 236 -18.32 24.47 -4.19
N GLN A 237 -17.45 25.13 -4.92
CA GLN A 237 -16.25 25.72 -4.34
C GLN A 237 -16.62 27.01 -3.61
N TYR A 238 -16.11 27.17 -2.39
CA TYR A 238 -16.32 28.37 -1.59
C TYR A 238 -15.03 29.20 -1.55
N ASN A 239 -15.18 30.51 -1.40
CA ASN A 239 -14.07 31.45 -1.24
C ASN A 239 -13.66 31.67 0.22
N LYS A 240 -14.40 31.11 1.19
CA LYS A 240 -14.16 31.28 2.62
C LYS A 240 -14.20 29.92 3.35
N GLU A 241 -13.27 29.75 4.30
CA GLU A 241 -13.12 28.55 5.13
C GLU A 241 -14.38 28.22 5.92
N PHE A 242 -15.05 29.25 6.44
CA PHE A 242 -16.30 29.12 7.19
C PHE A 242 -17.38 28.31 6.46
N HIS A 243 -17.53 28.48 5.14
CA HIS A 243 -18.54 27.73 4.39
C HIS A 243 -18.19 26.25 4.23
N TYR A 244 -16.90 25.92 4.10
CA TYR A 244 -16.45 24.53 4.13
C TYR A 244 -16.67 23.91 5.50
N GLN A 245 -16.40 24.66 6.56
CA GLN A 245 -16.64 24.24 7.94
C GLN A 245 -18.12 23.94 8.20
N ASP A 246 -19.00 24.88 7.89
CA ASP A 246 -20.44 24.73 8.12
C ASP A 246 -21.03 23.54 7.35
N THR A 247 -20.74 23.45 6.04
CA THR A 247 -21.27 22.37 5.20
C THR A 247 -20.73 21.00 5.58
N LEU A 248 -19.44 20.88 5.91
CA LEU A 248 -18.88 19.62 6.40
C LEU A 248 -19.44 19.26 7.78
N ALA A 249 -19.62 20.23 8.68
CA ALA A 249 -20.19 20.00 10.00
C ALA A 249 -21.63 19.49 9.91
N GLN A 250 -22.46 20.07 9.05
CA GLN A 250 -23.84 19.62 8.80
C GLN A 250 -23.85 18.20 8.22
N PHE A 251 -22.99 17.91 7.23
CA PHE A 251 -22.86 16.58 6.66
C PHE A 251 -22.44 15.54 7.71
N LEU A 252 -21.45 15.86 8.52
CA LEU A 252 -21.00 15.01 9.63
C LEU A 252 -22.07 14.84 10.69
N LYS A 253 -22.85 15.87 11.02
CA LYS A 253 -23.94 15.81 12.01
C LYS A 253 -25.00 14.78 11.62
N SER A 254 -25.30 14.64 10.33
CA SER A 254 -26.25 13.65 9.81
C SER A 254 -25.81 12.20 10.06
N LYS A 255 -24.49 11.95 10.11
CA LYS A 255 -23.90 10.62 10.34
C LYS A 255 -23.47 10.41 11.79
N PHE A 256 -23.08 11.48 12.46
CA PHE A 256 -22.57 11.51 13.82
C PHE A 256 -23.28 12.63 14.61
N PRO A 257 -24.41 12.34 15.26
CA PRO A 257 -25.18 13.33 16.03
C PRO A 257 -24.36 14.05 17.12
N SER A 258 -23.27 13.44 17.59
CA SER A 258 -22.34 14.04 18.55
C SER A 258 -21.41 15.12 17.97
N THR A 259 -21.51 15.44 16.68
CA THR A 259 -20.70 16.49 16.04
C THR A 259 -20.99 17.86 16.67
N LYS A 260 -19.92 18.59 16.99
CA LYS A 260 -19.96 19.94 17.58
C LYS A 260 -18.99 20.84 16.81
N ILE A 261 -19.31 22.12 16.70
CA ILE A 261 -18.49 23.14 16.04
C ILE A 261 -17.78 23.96 17.12
N GLU A 262 -16.52 24.35 16.88
CA GLU A 262 -15.78 25.32 17.70
C GLU A 262 -15.72 25.02 19.22
N VAL A 263 -15.60 23.75 19.58
CA VAL A 263 -15.51 23.35 21.00
C VAL A 263 -14.14 23.75 21.56
N ARG A 264 -14.13 24.69 22.50
CA ARG A 264 -12.89 25.13 23.16
C ARG A 264 -12.40 24.09 24.19
N ARG A 265 -11.11 23.74 24.14
CA ARG A 265 -10.39 22.98 25.18
C ARG A 265 -9.06 23.69 25.49
N GLY A 266 -8.98 24.30 26.66
CA GLY A 266 -7.88 25.19 27.02
C GLY A 266 -7.74 26.37 26.05
N SER A 267 -6.55 26.54 25.47
CA SER A 267 -6.26 27.56 24.44
C SER A 267 -6.57 27.10 23.01
N THR A 268 -7.10 25.88 22.83
CA THR A 268 -7.38 25.29 21.52
C THR A 268 -8.87 25.34 21.19
N ARG A 269 -9.18 25.55 19.92
CA ARG A 269 -10.54 25.56 19.37
C ARG A 269 -10.51 24.93 17.97
N PRO A 270 -10.59 23.59 17.86
CA PRO A 270 -10.77 22.93 16.56
C PRO A 270 -12.07 23.38 15.90
N ASP A 271 -12.07 23.39 14.57
CA ASP A 271 -13.21 23.83 13.77
C ASP A 271 -14.42 22.93 13.99
N ILE A 272 -14.19 21.61 14.01
CA ILE A 272 -15.21 20.59 14.27
C ILE A 272 -14.65 19.55 15.24
N VAL A 273 -15.51 19.03 16.12
CA VAL A 273 -15.21 17.89 16.99
C VAL A 273 -16.27 16.81 16.80
N VAL A 274 -15.82 15.59 16.53
CA VAL A 274 -16.66 14.38 16.51
C VAL A 274 -16.18 13.44 17.61
N ARG A 275 -16.95 13.37 18.71
CA ARG A 275 -16.55 12.65 19.94
C ARG A 275 -15.21 13.19 20.48
N ASN A 276 -14.12 12.42 20.35
CA ASN A 276 -12.77 12.80 20.78
C ASN A 276 -11.81 13.05 19.60
N ILE A 277 -12.35 13.21 18.39
CA ILE A 277 -11.57 13.49 17.19
C ILE A 277 -11.70 14.98 16.90
N ALA A 278 -10.58 15.70 16.90
CA ALA A 278 -10.52 17.07 16.41
C ALA A 278 -10.40 17.05 14.88
N ILE A 279 -11.12 17.95 14.24
CA ILE A 279 -11.04 18.18 12.79
C ILE A 279 -10.69 19.64 12.57
N GLU A 280 -9.56 19.88 11.90
CA GLU A 280 -9.14 21.20 11.44
C GLU A 280 -9.39 21.30 9.93
N ILE A 281 -9.93 22.42 9.47
CA ILE A 281 -10.29 22.66 8.09
C ILE A 281 -9.43 23.79 7.54
N LYS A 282 -8.97 23.66 6.30
CA LYS A 282 -8.37 24.74 5.53
C LYS A 282 -9.00 24.77 4.14
N GLY A 283 -9.39 25.94 3.65
CA GLY A 283 -10.08 26.03 2.37
C GLY A 283 -10.60 27.42 1.98
N PRO A 284 -10.27 27.97 0.80
CA PRO A 284 -9.23 27.50 -0.12
C PRO A 284 -7.85 27.48 0.55
N THR A 285 -7.11 26.39 0.37
CA THR A 285 -5.87 26.17 1.13
C THR A 285 -4.67 26.81 0.42
N SER A 286 -4.08 27.82 1.05
CA SER A 286 -2.86 28.51 0.59
C SER A 286 -1.59 27.99 1.26
N HIS A 287 -0.44 28.57 0.90
CA HIS A 287 0.85 28.26 1.53
C HIS A 287 0.86 28.57 3.04
N LYS A 288 0.31 29.71 3.44
CA LYS A 288 0.26 30.12 4.86
C LYS A 288 -0.58 29.15 5.68
N ASP A 289 -1.67 28.68 5.10
CA ASP A 289 -2.58 27.72 5.74
C ASP A 289 -1.86 26.40 6.04
N LEU A 290 -1.13 25.85 5.06
CA LEU A 290 -0.34 24.63 5.27
C LEU A 290 0.72 24.79 6.35
N MET A 291 1.41 25.93 6.40
CA MET A 291 2.42 26.20 7.44
C MET A 291 1.80 26.27 8.84
N SER A 292 0.58 26.83 8.96
CA SER A 292 -0.11 26.96 10.25
C SER A 292 -0.55 25.61 10.86
N ILE A 293 -0.72 24.57 10.05
CA ILE A 293 -1.20 23.25 10.51
C ILE A 293 -0.24 22.63 11.51
N ALA A 294 1.08 22.81 11.36
CA ALA A 294 2.05 22.22 12.28
C ALA A 294 1.87 22.71 13.73
N ASP A 295 1.59 24.01 13.91
CA ASP A 295 1.27 24.59 15.23
C ASP A 295 -0.04 23.99 15.79
N LYS A 296 -1.05 23.83 14.94
CA LYS A 296 -2.33 23.21 15.34
C LYS A 296 -2.13 21.76 15.78
N CYS A 297 -1.35 20.97 15.04
CA CYS A 297 -1.03 19.59 15.39
C CYS A 297 -0.39 19.49 16.78
N MET A 298 0.61 20.33 17.06
CA MET A 298 1.29 20.38 18.34
C MET A 298 0.32 20.69 19.48
N ARG A 299 -0.54 21.70 19.32
CA ARG A 299 -1.48 22.12 20.37
C ARG A 299 -2.63 21.13 20.58
N TYR A 300 -3.21 20.60 19.50
CA TYR A 300 -4.41 19.75 19.60
C TYR A 300 -4.08 18.37 20.17
N LYS A 301 -2.87 17.84 19.93
CA LYS A 301 -2.43 16.54 20.47
C LYS A 301 -2.46 16.48 22.01
N GLN A 302 -2.44 17.63 22.70
CA GLN A 302 -2.57 17.72 24.16
C GLN A 302 -3.99 17.39 24.65
N TYR A 303 -5.02 17.64 23.83
CA TYR A 303 -6.44 17.57 24.26
C TYR A 303 -7.27 16.55 23.49
N PHE A 304 -6.78 16.13 22.31
CA PHE A 304 -7.48 15.23 21.41
C PHE A 304 -6.55 14.08 21.02
N PRO A 305 -6.95 12.81 21.25
CA PRO A 305 -6.15 11.65 20.88
C PRO A 305 -5.97 11.51 19.35
N HIS A 306 -6.90 12.09 18.57
CA HIS A 306 -6.85 12.04 17.11
C HIS A 306 -7.14 13.41 16.51
N LEU A 307 -6.45 13.70 15.42
CA LEU A 307 -6.62 14.90 14.63
C LEU A 307 -6.74 14.52 13.15
N ILE A 308 -7.75 15.06 12.50
CA ILE A 308 -7.91 15.03 11.04
C ILE A 308 -7.77 16.46 10.52
N CYS A 309 -6.90 16.71 9.55
CA CYS A 309 -6.87 17.97 8.82
C CYS A 309 -7.49 17.78 7.44
N VAL A 310 -8.49 18.59 7.11
CA VAL A 310 -9.22 18.54 5.83
C VAL A 310 -8.86 19.76 5.00
N LEU A 311 -8.31 19.54 3.81
CA LEU A 311 -7.80 20.58 2.92
C LEU A 311 -8.67 20.66 1.68
N PHE A 312 -9.36 21.78 1.49
CA PHE A 312 -10.14 22.08 0.30
C PHE A 312 -9.38 23.03 -0.62
N ASN A 313 -9.54 22.85 -1.93
CA ASN A 313 -9.00 23.73 -2.98
C ASN A 313 -7.53 24.11 -2.72
N VAL A 314 -6.65 23.11 -2.73
CA VAL A 314 -5.23 23.30 -2.42
C VAL A 314 -4.51 24.06 -3.54
N ASN A 315 -4.24 25.33 -3.28
CA ASN A 315 -3.68 26.32 -4.21
C ASN A 315 -2.19 26.53 -3.96
N VAL A 316 -1.42 25.45 -4.01
CA VAL A 316 0.05 25.48 -3.91
C VAL A 316 0.68 24.57 -4.96
N SER A 317 1.98 24.75 -5.22
CA SER A 317 2.69 23.86 -6.13
C SER A 317 2.65 22.41 -5.62
N LYS A 318 2.55 21.46 -6.54
CA LYS A 318 2.53 20.02 -6.21
C LYS A 318 3.79 19.59 -5.45
N GLN A 319 4.93 20.17 -5.80
CA GLN A 319 6.19 19.91 -5.10
C GLN A 319 6.11 20.38 -3.64
N PHE A 320 5.71 21.63 -3.41
CA PHE A 320 5.56 22.17 -2.06
C PHE A 320 4.59 21.35 -1.21
N TYR A 321 3.42 20.99 -1.76
CA TYR A 321 2.45 20.15 -1.05
C TYR A 321 3.04 18.79 -0.65
N ASN A 322 3.78 18.14 -1.55
CA ASN A 322 4.37 16.84 -1.27
C ASN A 322 5.48 16.90 -0.21
N ASP A 323 6.30 17.95 -0.25
CA ASP A 323 7.38 18.16 0.72
C ASP A 323 6.79 18.49 2.09
N TRP A 324 5.78 19.37 2.14
CA TRP A 324 5.01 19.66 3.34
C TRP A 324 4.34 18.41 3.92
N LEU A 325 3.64 17.63 3.10
CA LEU A 325 2.93 16.42 3.53
C LEU A 325 3.91 15.40 4.11
N LYS A 326 5.09 15.21 3.49
CA LYS A 326 6.16 14.39 4.05
C LYS A 326 6.61 14.88 5.42
N GLY A 327 6.79 16.20 5.58
CA GLY A 327 7.16 16.79 6.87
C GLY A 327 6.13 16.48 7.95
N ILE A 328 4.85 16.68 7.66
CA ILE A 328 3.75 16.35 8.58
C ILE A 328 3.69 14.85 8.88
N GLU A 329 3.76 13.98 7.87
CA GLU A 329 3.72 12.51 8.05
C GLU A 329 4.90 12.02 8.93
N ASN A 330 6.06 12.65 8.85
CA ASN A 330 7.24 12.29 9.63
C ASN A 330 7.14 12.77 11.09
N ILE A 331 6.70 14.01 11.32
CA ILE A 331 6.66 14.63 12.66
C ILE A 331 5.39 14.22 13.42
N TYR A 332 4.26 14.11 12.72
CA TYR A 332 2.94 13.85 13.28
C TYR A 332 2.28 12.63 12.62
N PRO A 333 2.81 11.40 12.84
CA PRO A 333 2.35 10.18 12.16
C PRO A 333 0.92 9.73 12.52
N ASP A 334 0.32 10.37 13.53
CA ASP A 334 -1.03 10.09 14.04
C ASP A 334 -2.06 11.11 13.54
N VAL A 335 -1.62 12.12 12.77
CA VAL A 335 -2.49 13.13 12.18
C VAL A 335 -2.89 12.69 10.78
N GLU A 336 -4.20 12.66 10.51
CA GLU A 336 -4.72 12.27 9.21
C GLU A 336 -4.95 13.50 8.33
N ILE A 337 -4.25 13.55 7.20
CA ILE A 337 -4.47 14.60 6.19
C ILE A 337 -5.40 14.07 5.09
N ILE A 338 -6.52 14.77 4.89
CA ILE A 338 -7.49 14.52 3.82
C ILE A 338 -7.50 15.74 2.89
N LYS A 339 -7.11 15.55 1.64
CA LYS A 339 -7.25 16.56 0.59
C LYS A 339 -8.50 16.25 -0.24
N LEU A 340 -9.43 17.20 -0.30
CA LEU A 340 -10.69 17.13 -1.05
C LEU A 340 -10.70 18.02 -2.27
#